data_AF-A0A2E3BDU7-F1
#
_entry.id   AF-A0A2E3BDU7-F1
#
_cell.length_a   1.000
_cell.length_b   1.000
_cell.length_c   1.000
_cell.angle_alpha   90.00
_cell.angle_beta   90.00
_cell.angle_gamma   90.00
#
_symmetry.space_group_name_H-M   'P 1'
#
loop_
_entity.id
_entity.type
_entity.pdbx_description
1 polymer ?
#
loop_
_entity_poly.entity_id
_entity_poly.type
_entity_poly.pdbx_seq_one_letter_code
_entity_poly.pdbx_strand_id
1 'polypeptide(L)'
;MATAKASINKTSNFEFLKEHDSVFFQLTNNAERIFAIDPNACLMKLRQFGEALAQDLATQVGLMRTERETQLDLLNKLRSRLDLDRTVQDLFHLLRTSGNHANHEFVTSYKDAMDGIKVARELAIWYHRSFGKKGDAFKPGAFVLPEDPSANLRQLQTEISKLKTQLEESSQSVDENTDLVKLIKQEAQQAKELAAQR
;
A
#
# COMPACT_ATOMS: atom_id res chain seq x y z
N MET A 1 18.00 28.03 -17.73
CA MET A 1 16.70 28.00 -17.02
C MET A 1 16.28 26.55 -16.87
N ALA A 2 16.61 25.91 -15.75
CA ALA A 2 16.19 24.55 -15.44
C ALA A 2 15.01 24.66 -14.46
N THR A 3 13.82 24.30 -14.93
CA THR A 3 12.63 24.18 -14.08
C THR A 3 12.85 23.03 -13.10
N ALA A 4 13.00 23.37 -11.83
CA ALA A 4 12.88 22.43 -10.72
C ALA A 4 11.51 21.75 -10.84
N LYS A 5 11.50 20.45 -11.15
CA LYS A 5 10.32 19.61 -10.93
C LYS A 5 10.06 19.66 -9.43
N ALA A 6 9.02 20.38 -9.04
CA ALA A 6 8.48 20.33 -7.70
C ALA A 6 8.20 18.85 -7.38
N SER A 7 8.96 18.28 -6.45
CA SER A 7 8.62 17.01 -5.83
C SER A 7 7.28 17.23 -5.14
N ILE A 8 6.18 16.82 -5.80
CA ILE A 8 4.87 16.81 -5.16
C ILE A 8 5.04 15.84 -4.00
N ASN A 9 5.10 16.36 -2.78
CA ASN A 9 5.07 15.55 -1.58
C ASN A 9 3.66 14.97 -1.50
N LYS A 10 3.41 13.90 -2.26
CA LYS A 10 2.08 13.30 -2.42
C LYS A 10 1.71 12.62 -1.13
N THR A 11 0.86 13.29 -0.37
CA THR A 11 0.17 12.72 0.79
C THR A 11 -0.66 11.52 0.38
N SER A 12 -0.66 10.47 1.22
CA SER A 12 -1.48 9.27 1.06
C SER A 12 -2.96 9.61 0.80
N ASN A 13 -3.68 8.77 0.03
CA ASN A 13 -5.13 8.95 -0.13
C ASN A 13 -5.91 8.82 1.18
N PHE A 14 -5.27 8.29 2.22
CA PHE A 14 -5.85 7.95 3.51
C PHE A 14 -5.30 8.80 4.66
N GLU A 15 -4.58 9.87 4.35
CA GLU A 15 -3.94 10.75 5.35
C GLU A 15 -4.92 11.25 6.43
N PHE A 16 -6.19 11.45 6.07
CA PHE A 16 -7.26 11.85 6.99
C PHE A 16 -7.62 10.78 8.04
N LEU A 17 -7.21 9.53 7.86
CA LEU A 17 -7.42 8.47 8.84
C LEU A 17 -6.50 8.59 10.06
N LYS A 18 -5.50 9.48 10.04
CA LYS A 18 -4.59 9.71 11.18
C LYS A 18 -5.28 10.23 12.44
N GLU A 19 -6.52 10.71 12.37
CA GLU A 19 -7.28 11.09 13.57
C GLU A 19 -8.01 9.93 14.25
N HIS A 20 -8.11 8.79 13.56
CA HIS A 20 -8.75 7.57 14.03
C HIS A 20 -7.71 6.59 14.59
N ASP A 21 -8.11 5.34 14.84
CA ASP A 21 -7.15 4.30 15.22
C ASP A 21 -5.99 4.22 14.20
N SER A 22 -4.77 4.27 14.72
CA SER A 22 -3.54 4.21 13.95
C SER A 22 -3.47 3.02 12.99
N VAL A 23 -4.12 1.90 13.31
CA VAL A 23 -4.15 0.69 12.48
C VAL A 23 -4.78 0.96 11.11
N PHE A 24 -5.77 1.86 11.04
CA PHE A 24 -6.45 2.19 9.78
C PHE A 24 -5.50 2.85 8.79
N PHE A 25 -4.77 3.87 9.24
CA PHE A 25 -3.78 4.53 8.42
C PHE A 25 -2.62 3.59 8.08
N GLN A 26 -2.13 2.78 9.03
CA GLN A 26 -1.05 1.84 8.79
C GLN A 26 -1.40 0.82 7.69
N LEU A 27 -2.58 0.20 7.76
CA LEU A 27 -3.02 -0.79 6.77
C LEU A 27 -3.18 -0.18 5.38
N THR A 28 -3.82 0.98 5.29
CA THR A 28 -4.09 1.65 4.00
C THR A 28 -2.83 2.25 3.38
N ASN A 29 -1.97 2.90 4.16
CA ASN A 29 -0.69 3.41 3.69
C ASN A 29 0.25 2.28 3.24
N ASN A 30 0.26 1.14 3.95
CA ASN A 30 1.01 -0.03 3.52
C ASN A 30 0.45 -0.61 2.22
N ALA A 31 -0.88 -0.68 2.06
CA ALA A 31 -1.52 -1.11 0.82
C ALA A 31 -1.07 -0.23 -0.36
N GLU A 32 -1.10 1.11 -0.22
CA GLU A 32 -0.64 2.03 -1.27
C GLU A 32 0.83 1.83 -1.64
N ARG A 33 1.70 1.56 -0.66
CA ARG A 33 3.14 1.37 -0.90
C ARG A 33 3.47 0.05 -1.59
N ILE A 34 2.73 -1.02 -1.27
CA ILE A 34 2.98 -2.35 -1.86
C ILE A 34 2.18 -2.57 -3.14
N PHE A 35 1.16 -1.76 -3.41
CA PHE A 35 0.25 -1.87 -4.54
C PHE A 35 0.90 -2.22 -5.87
N ALA A 36 1.98 -1.52 -6.25
CA ALA A 36 2.63 -1.72 -7.53
C ALA A 36 3.64 -2.89 -7.55
N ILE A 37 4.10 -3.32 -6.39
CA ILE A 37 5.07 -4.42 -6.22
C ILE A 37 4.33 -5.75 -6.09
N ASP A 38 3.29 -5.77 -5.26
CA ASP A 38 2.50 -6.95 -4.92
C ASP A 38 1.01 -6.57 -4.83
N PRO A 39 0.30 -6.61 -5.97
CA PRO A 39 -1.15 -6.36 -6.02
C PRO A 39 -1.95 -7.29 -5.11
N ASN A 40 -1.48 -8.53 -4.89
CA ASN A 40 -2.15 -9.50 -4.04
C ASN A 40 -2.07 -9.07 -2.56
N ALA A 41 -0.86 -8.83 -2.07
CA ALA A 41 -0.65 -8.34 -0.70
C ALA A 41 -1.35 -7.00 -0.46
N CYS A 42 -1.43 -6.13 -1.47
CA CYS A 42 -2.22 -4.91 -1.41
C CYS A 42 -3.70 -5.21 -1.10
N LEU A 43 -4.35 -6.09 -1.87
CA LEU A 43 -5.75 -6.47 -1.63
C LEU A 43 -5.95 -7.13 -0.26
N MET A 44 -4.99 -7.94 0.20
CA MET A 44 -5.04 -8.49 1.56
C MET A 44 -5.00 -7.39 2.63
N LYS A 45 -4.16 -6.37 2.48
CA LYS A 45 -4.12 -5.23 3.41
C LYS A 45 -5.41 -4.41 3.40
N LEU A 46 -6.03 -4.22 2.24
CA LEU A 46 -7.31 -3.52 2.13
C LEU A 46 -8.46 -4.32 2.74
N ARG A 47 -8.41 -5.66 2.64
CA ARG A 47 -9.33 -6.54 3.35
C ARG A 47 -9.16 -6.41 4.87
N GLN A 48 -7.93 -6.48 5.37
CA GLN A 48 -7.63 -6.27 6.80
C GLN A 48 -8.14 -4.91 7.27
N PHE A 49 -8.03 -3.87 6.44
CA PHE A 49 -8.58 -2.56 6.74
C PHE A 49 -10.12 -2.57 6.85
N GLY A 50 -10.80 -3.21 5.90
CA GLY A 50 -12.26 -3.39 5.97
C GLY A 50 -12.71 -4.21 7.19
N GLU A 51 -11.93 -5.23 7.58
CA GLU A 51 -12.15 -5.96 8.83
C GLU A 51 -12.01 -5.03 10.03
N ALA A 52 -10.90 -4.29 10.14
CA ALA A 52 -10.62 -3.34 11.21
C ALA A 52 -11.74 -2.30 11.39
N LEU A 53 -12.21 -1.69 10.31
CA LEU A 53 -13.33 -0.75 10.34
C LEU A 53 -14.62 -1.39 10.85
N ALA A 54 -14.95 -2.60 10.39
CA ALA A 54 -16.14 -3.30 10.89
C ALA A 54 -16.01 -3.65 12.38
N GLN A 55 -14.79 -3.85 12.90
CA GLN A 55 -14.56 -4.05 14.33
C GLN A 55 -14.81 -2.82 15.15
N ASP A 56 -14.30 -1.71 14.68
CA ASP A 56 -14.50 -0.44 15.35
C ASP A 56 -15.97 -0.04 15.36
N LEU A 57 -16.64 -0.13 14.19
CA LEU A 57 -18.09 0.11 14.10
C LEU A 57 -18.89 -0.69 15.11
N ALA A 58 -18.60 -1.98 15.25
CA ALA A 58 -19.29 -2.84 16.21
C ALA A 58 -19.09 -2.37 17.65
N THR A 59 -17.86 -1.96 18.00
CA THR A 59 -17.55 -1.36 19.31
C THR A 59 -18.35 -0.08 19.53
N GLN A 60 -18.39 0.80 18.54
CA GLN A 60 -19.10 2.09 18.65
C GLN A 60 -20.61 1.93 18.86
N VAL A 61 -21.22 0.88 18.31
CA VAL A 61 -22.66 0.60 18.48
C VAL A 61 -23.00 -0.36 19.60
N GLY A 62 -22.00 -0.77 20.39
CA GLY A 62 -22.16 -1.70 21.51
C GLY A 62 -22.52 -3.13 21.08
N LEU A 63 -22.13 -3.56 19.88
CA LEU A 63 -22.30 -4.95 19.44
C LEU A 63 -21.19 -5.83 20.03
N MET A 64 -21.61 -6.82 20.81
CA MET A 64 -20.71 -7.84 21.35
C MET A 64 -20.30 -8.83 20.25
N ARG A 65 -19.00 -9.05 20.16
CA ARG A 65 -18.36 -10.04 19.28
C ARG A 65 -18.18 -11.35 20.03
N THR A 66 -18.32 -12.46 19.30
CA THR A 66 -17.97 -13.78 19.82
C THR A 66 -16.70 -14.27 19.13
N GLU A 67 -15.88 -15.08 19.82
CA GLU A 67 -14.57 -15.54 19.30
C GLU A 67 -14.66 -16.36 18.00
N ARG A 68 -15.84 -16.93 17.71
CA ARG A 68 -16.08 -17.76 16.52
C ARG A 68 -16.79 -17.00 15.39
N GLU A 69 -17.02 -15.70 15.56
CA GLU A 69 -17.77 -14.91 14.60
C GLU A 69 -16.94 -14.64 13.34
N THR A 70 -17.49 -14.98 12.16
CA THR A 70 -16.83 -14.62 10.90
C THR A 70 -17.03 -13.14 10.59
N GLN A 71 -16.18 -12.57 9.73
CA GLN A 71 -16.38 -11.20 9.24
C GLN A 71 -17.76 -11.00 8.59
N LEU A 72 -18.27 -12.02 7.89
CA LEU A 72 -19.59 -11.94 7.26
C LEU A 72 -20.72 -11.84 8.30
N ASP A 73 -20.63 -12.62 9.37
CA ASP A 73 -21.61 -12.60 10.46
C ASP A 73 -21.65 -11.23 11.14
N LEU A 74 -20.48 -10.67 11.42
CA LEU A 74 -20.36 -9.32 11.95
C LEU A 74 -20.98 -8.27 11.02
N LEU A 75 -20.69 -8.32 9.73
CA LEU A 75 -21.26 -7.37 8.75
C LEU A 75 -22.79 -7.49 8.70
N ASN A 76 -23.33 -8.70 8.82
CA ASN A 76 -24.78 -8.92 8.89
C ASN A 76 -25.40 -8.31 10.17
N LYS A 77 -24.74 -8.43 11.33
CA LYS A 77 -25.16 -7.77 12.57
C LYS A 77 -25.10 -6.25 12.48
N LEU A 78 -24.04 -5.72 11.87
CA LEU A 78 -23.88 -4.28 11.65
C LEU A 78 -25.00 -3.75 10.76
N ARG A 79 -25.31 -4.46 9.67
CA ARG A 79 -26.41 -4.11 8.77
C ARG A 79 -27.74 -3.99 9.51
N SER A 80 -28.08 -4.95 10.37
CA SER A 80 -29.35 -4.92 11.10
C SER A 80 -29.39 -3.85 12.19
N ARG A 81 -28.24 -3.49 12.77
CA ARG A 81 -28.13 -2.53 13.89
C ARG A 81 -28.07 -1.07 13.46
N LEU A 82 -27.36 -0.78 12.37
CA LEU A 82 -27.00 0.58 11.92
C LEU A 82 -27.85 1.09 10.75
N ASP A 83 -28.71 0.24 10.16
CA ASP A 83 -29.40 0.54 8.90
C ASP A 83 -28.43 1.11 7.84
N LEU A 84 -27.28 0.43 7.69
CA LEU A 84 -26.22 0.87 6.79
C LEU A 84 -26.78 1.04 5.38
N ASP A 85 -26.43 2.14 4.70
CA ASP A 85 -26.76 2.30 3.29
C ASP A 85 -26.20 1.12 2.48
N ARG A 86 -26.98 0.66 1.50
CA ARG A 86 -26.60 -0.40 0.58
C ARG A 86 -25.24 -0.14 -0.07
N THR A 87 -24.94 1.11 -0.41
CA THR A 87 -23.63 1.46 -0.97
C THR A 87 -22.49 1.11 -0.01
N VAL A 88 -22.63 1.37 1.29
CA VAL A 88 -21.60 1.04 2.29
C VAL A 88 -21.47 -0.47 2.45
N GLN A 89 -22.59 -1.19 2.45
CA GLN A 89 -22.59 -2.66 2.49
C GLN A 89 -21.86 -3.26 1.29
N ASP A 90 -22.09 -2.72 0.09
CA ASP A 90 -21.44 -3.17 -1.14
C ASP A 90 -19.93 -2.90 -1.11
N LEU A 91 -19.48 -1.77 -0.53
CA LEU A 91 -18.06 -1.48 -0.35
C LEU A 91 -17.36 -2.50 0.58
N PHE A 92 -17.96 -2.82 1.73
CA PHE A 92 -17.44 -3.87 2.61
C PHE A 92 -17.41 -5.23 1.92
N HIS A 93 -18.48 -5.57 1.19
CA HIS A 93 -18.56 -6.83 0.47
C HIS A 93 -17.48 -6.95 -0.60
N LEU A 94 -17.25 -5.88 -1.37
CA LEU A 94 -16.28 -5.86 -2.46
C LEU A 94 -14.84 -5.98 -1.96
N LEU A 95 -14.47 -5.33 -0.86
CA LEU A 95 -13.14 -5.53 -0.23
C LEU A 95 -12.96 -6.95 0.30
N ARG A 96 -14.02 -7.52 0.88
CA ARG A 96 -13.99 -8.90 1.40
C ARG A 96 -13.78 -9.89 0.26
N THR A 97 -14.57 -9.79 -0.81
CA THR A 97 -14.49 -10.73 -1.94
C THR A 97 -13.20 -10.55 -2.73
N SER A 98 -12.74 -9.32 -2.98
CA SER A 98 -11.48 -9.08 -3.68
C SER A 98 -10.27 -9.62 -2.93
N GLY A 99 -10.19 -9.37 -1.61
CA GLY A 99 -9.12 -9.94 -0.78
C GLY A 99 -9.15 -11.46 -0.68
N ASN A 100 -10.35 -12.07 -0.65
CA ASN A 100 -10.47 -13.53 -0.66
C ASN A 100 -10.04 -14.13 -2.00
N HIS A 101 -10.45 -13.51 -3.11
CA HIS A 101 -10.07 -13.97 -4.44
C HIS A 101 -8.55 -13.90 -4.64
N ALA A 102 -7.93 -12.80 -4.19
CA ALA A 102 -6.48 -12.66 -4.19
C ALA A 102 -5.78 -13.80 -3.42
N ASN A 103 -6.29 -14.15 -2.24
CA ASN A 103 -5.72 -15.21 -1.41
C ASN A 103 -5.87 -16.62 -2.01
N HIS A 104 -6.92 -16.87 -2.80
CA HIS A 104 -7.21 -18.21 -3.33
C HIS A 104 -6.68 -18.45 -4.75
N GLU A 105 -6.74 -17.47 -5.64
CA GLU A 105 -6.36 -17.65 -7.06
C GLU A 105 -4.89 -17.33 -7.33
N PHE A 106 -4.17 -16.70 -6.39
CA PHE A 106 -2.77 -16.25 -6.49
C PHE A 106 -2.44 -15.33 -7.70
N VAL A 107 -3.40 -15.10 -8.60
CA VAL A 107 -3.31 -14.20 -9.75
C VAL A 107 -4.11 -12.95 -9.42
N THR A 108 -3.45 -11.79 -9.39
CA THR A 108 -4.09 -10.51 -9.11
C THR A 108 -3.51 -9.47 -10.05
N SER A 109 -4.37 -8.73 -10.75
CA SER A 109 -3.90 -7.70 -11.66
C SER A 109 -3.68 -6.36 -10.93
N TYR A 110 -2.82 -5.52 -11.50
CA TYR A 110 -2.67 -4.12 -11.08
C TYR A 110 -4.02 -3.37 -11.10
N LYS A 111 -4.90 -3.70 -12.04
CA LYS A 111 -6.26 -3.13 -12.14
C LYS A 111 -7.10 -3.50 -10.93
N ASP A 112 -7.09 -4.77 -10.52
CA ASP A 112 -7.88 -5.24 -9.37
C ASP A 112 -7.46 -4.55 -8.08
N ALA A 113 -6.15 -4.44 -7.86
CA ALA A 113 -5.64 -3.75 -6.69
C ALA A 113 -5.91 -2.23 -6.73
N MET A 114 -5.87 -1.60 -7.91
CA MET A 114 -6.23 -0.18 -8.08
C MET A 114 -7.70 0.06 -7.73
N ASP A 115 -8.58 -0.80 -8.24
CA ASP A 115 -10.01 -0.73 -7.96
C ASP A 115 -10.26 -1.02 -6.47
N GLY A 116 -9.51 -1.95 -5.86
CA GLY A 116 -9.50 -2.16 -4.42
C GLY A 116 -9.16 -0.90 -3.62
N ILE A 117 -8.10 -0.17 -3.99
CA ILE A 117 -7.71 1.08 -3.29
C ILE A 117 -8.83 2.12 -3.37
N LYS A 118 -9.46 2.29 -4.54
CA LYS A 118 -10.59 3.23 -4.70
C LYS A 118 -11.76 2.84 -3.80
N VAL A 119 -12.13 1.57 -3.76
CA VAL A 119 -13.21 1.05 -2.92
C VAL A 119 -12.89 1.28 -1.44
N ALA A 120 -11.67 0.96 -1.01
CA ALA A 120 -11.22 1.22 0.36
C ALA A 120 -11.26 2.69 0.71
N ARG A 121 -10.91 3.57 -0.24
CA ARG A 121 -10.96 5.01 -0.04
C ARG A 121 -12.38 5.53 0.13
N GLU A 122 -13.33 5.09 -0.70
CA GLU A 122 -14.73 5.48 -0.55
C GLU A 122 -15.29 5.02 0.80
N LEU A 123 -14.93 3.80 1.23
CA LEU A 123 -15.31 3.30 2.55
C LEU A 123 -14.68 4.13 3.69
N ALA A 124 -13.40 4.47 3.56
CA ALA A 124 -12.68 5.31 4.51
C ALA A 124 -13.30 6.72 4.61
N ILE A 125 -13.71 7.30 3.49
CA ILE A 125 -14.36 8.62 3.45
C ILE A 125 -15.71 8.58 4.16
N TRP A 126 -16.53 7.57 3.87
CA TRP A 126 -17.81 7.40 4.57
C TRP A 126 -17.61 7.27 6.08
N TYR A 127 -16.65 6.44 6.49
CA TYR A 127 -16.34 6.25 7.90
C TYR A 127 -15.84 7.55 8.56
N HIS A 128 -14.91 8.26 7.92
CA HIS A 128 -14.39 9.52 8.44
C HIS A 128 -15.46 10.63 8.51
N ARG A 129 -16.42 10.66 7.58
CA ARG A 129 -17.57 11.58 7.68
C ARG A 129 -18.53 11.21 8.81
N SER A 130 -18.65 9.93 9.13
CA SER A 130 -19.58 9.46 10.17
C SER A 130 -19.02 9.66 11.58
N PHE A 131 -17.71 9.46 11.75
CA PHE A 131 -17.07 9.41 13.08
C PHE A 131 -15.94 10.43 13.28
N GLY A 132 -15.57 11.16 12.23
CA GLY A 132 -14.51 12.14 12.30
C GLY A 132 -14.97 13.51 12.81
N LYS A 133 -14.02 14.31 13.31
CA LYS A 133 -14.30 15.60 13.97
C LYS A 133 -15.03 16.60 13.08
N LYS A 134 -14.76 16.55 11.77
CA LYS A 134 -15.36 17.46 10.78
C LYS A 134 -16.69 16.96 10.22
N GLY A 135 -17.06 15.70 10.48
CA GLY A 135 -18.30 15.10 9.99
C GLY A 135 -18.53 15.31 8.49
N ASP A 136 -19.76 15.64 8.11
CA ASP A 136 -20.16 15.93 6.73
C ASP A 136 -19.48 17.16 6.09
N ALA A 137 -18.93 18.07 6.90
CA ALA A 137 -18.16 19.20 6.39
C ALA A 137 -16.79 18.76 5.82
N PHE A 138 -16.38 17.50 6.03
CA PHE A 138 -15.18 16.94 5.44
C PHE A 138 -15.32 16.76 3.91
N LYS A 139 -14.41 17.42 3.20
CA LYS A 139 -14.26 17.30 1.75
C LYS A 139 -12.97 16.52 1.45
N PRO A 140 -13.06 15.27 0.97
CA PRO A 140 -11.89 14.53 0.56
C PRO A 140 -11.23 15.22 -0.66
N GLY A 141 -9.91 15.19 -0.72
CA GLY A 141 -9.17 15.66 -1.91
C GLY A 141 -9.45 14.78 -3.14
N ALA A 142 -8.82 15.09 -4.27
CA ALA A 142 -8.84 14.19 -5.42
C ALA A 142 -8.14 12.86 -5.10
N PHE A 143 -8.57 11.77 -5.73
CA PHE A 143 -7.81 10.52 -5.69
C PHE A 143 -6.44 10.74 -6.34
N VAL A 144 -5.40 10.36 -5.62
CA VAL A 144 -4.02 10.44 -6.09
C VAL A 144 -3.57 9.05 -6.46
N LEU A 145 -3.13 8.85 -7.71
CA LEU A 145 -2.55 7.57 -8.10
C LEU A 145 -1.33 7.27 -7.20
N PRO A 146 -1.34 6.15 -6.45
CA PRO A 146 -0.18 5.73 -5.66
C PRO A 146 1.02 5.60 -6.59
N GLU A 147 2.16 6.14 -6.17
CA GLU A 147 3.40 5.94 -6.92
C GLU A 147 3.80 4.47 -6.87
N ASP A 148 4.40 4.02 -7.96
CA ASP A 148 5.08 2.73 -7.97
C ASP A 148 6.50 2.93 -7.43
N PRO A 149 6.78 2.60 -6.16
CA PRO A 149 8.13 2.77 -5.60
C PRO A 149 9.17 1.89 -6.31
N SER A 150 8.73 0.83 -7.01
CA SER A 150 9.60 -0.02 -7.82
C SER A 150 9.81 0.50 -9.23
N ALA A 151 9.07 1.52 -9.70
CA ALA A 151 9.34 2.14 -10.99
C ALA A 151 10.74 2.79 -11.01
N ASN A 152 11.10 3.51 -9.95
CA ASN A 152 12.44 4.06 -9.78
C ASN A 152 13.50 2.95 -9.66
N LEU A 153 13.21 1.87 -8.91
CA LEU A 153 14.14 0.75 -8.78
C LEU A 153 14.36 0.02 -10.12
N ARG A 154 13.31 -0.24 -10.90
CA ARG A 154 13.40 -0.87 -12.23
C ARG A 154 14.11 0.03 -13.23
N GLN A 155 13.87 1.34 -13.19
CA GLN A 155 14.62 2.30 -13.99
C GLN A 155 16.11 2.27 -13.63
N LEU A 156 16.44 2.33 -12.34
CA LEU A 156 17.82 2.22 -11.85
C LEU A 156 18.47 0.88 -12.26
N GLN A 157 17.75 -0.24 -12.14
CA GLN A 157 18.26 -1.55 -12.56
C GLN A 157 18.50 -1.63 -14.07
N THR A 158 17.63 -1.00 -14.87
CA THR A 158 17.77 -0.90 -16.33
C THR A 158 18.98 -0.03 -16.68
N GLU A 159 19.15 1.10 -15.99
CA GLU A 159 20.26 2.03 -16.19
C GLU A 159 21.59 1.40 -15.75
N ILE A 160 21.62 0.70 -14.61
CA ILE A 160 22.78 -0.10 -14.16
C ILE A 160 23.11 -1.19 -15.19
N SER A 161 22.11 -1.91 -15.71
CA SER A 161 22.35 -2.95 -16.72
C SER A 161 22.90 -2.36 -18.00
N LYS A 162 22.34 -1.23 -18.45
CA LYS A 162 22.82 -0.50 -19.63
C LYS A 162 24.25 0.02 -19.44
N LEU A 163 24.56 0.60 -18.29
CA LEU A 163 25.89 1.07 -17.95
C LEU A 163 26.88 -0.10 -17.83
N LYS A 164 26.47 -1.25 -17.31
CA LYS A 164 27.29 -2.48 -17.30
C LYS A 164 27.59 -2.98 -18.71
N THR A 165 26.59 -3.03 -19.58
CA THR A 165 26.80 -3.40 -20.99
C THR A 165 27.72 -2.40 -21.69
N GLN A 166 27.51 -1.09 -21.50
CA GLN A 166 28.40 -0.06 -22.04
C GLN A 166 29.81 -0.16 -21.48
N LEU A 167 29.97 -0.53 -20.20
CA LEU A 167 31.27 -0.74 -19.58
C LEU A 167 31.93 -2.01 -20.11
N GLU A 168 31.20 -3.10 -20.35
CA GLU A 168 31.73 -4.31 -21.00
C GLU A 168 32.14 -4.04 -22.45
N GLU A 169 31.34 -3.29 -23.20
CA GLU A 169 31.63 -2.85 -24.57
C GLU A 169 32.84 -1.88 -24.61
N SER A 170 32.95 -0.98 -23.63
CA SER A 170 34.06 -0.01 -23.53
C SER A 170 35.33 -0.63 -22.95
N SER A 171 35.23 -1.59 -22.02
CA SER A 171 36.37 -2.32 -21.45
C SER A 171 36.95 -3.36 -22.40
N GLN A 172 36.18 -3.83 -23.38
CA GLN A 172 36.73 -4.52 -24.56
C GLN A 172 37.59 -3.58 -25.44
N SER A 173 37.46 -2.26 -25.28
CA SER A 173 38.19 -1.28 -26.09
C SER A 173 39.40 -0.64 -25.41
N VAL A 174 39.54 -0.68 -24.08
CA VAL A 174 40.69 -0.08 -23.36
C VAL A 174 40.99 -0.81 -22.03
N ASP A 175 42.18 -1.41 -21.93
CA ASP A 175 43.11 -1.68 -20.79
C ASP A 175 42.77 -1.45 -19.28
N GLU A 176 41.52 -1.20 -18.83
CA GLU A 176 41.21 -0.70 -17.46
C GLU A 176 40.90 -1.78 -16.39
N ASN A 177 41.71 -2.84 -16.32
CA ASN A 177 41.54 -3.92 -15.34
C ASN A 177 42.03 -3.55 -13.92
N THR A 178 42.67 -2.40 -13.74
CA THR A 178 43.46 -2.09 -12.53
C THR A 178 42.69 -1.34 -11.45
N ASP A 179 41.65 -0.57 -11.79
CA ASP A 179 40.89 0.22 -10.82
C ASP A 179 39.61 -0.49 -10.34
N LEU A 180 38.98 -1.30 -11.20
CA LEU A 180 37.89 -2.21 -10.82
C LEU A 180 38.35 -3.24 -9.77
N VAL A 181 39.57 -3.76 -9.91
CA VAL A 181 40.17 -4.70 -8.93
C VAL A 181 40.42 -4.03 -7.57
N LYS A 182 40.68 -2.71 -7.53
CA LYS A 182 40.85 -1.97 -6.26
C LYS A 182 39.52 -1.75 -5.55
N LEU A 183 38.47 -1.44 -6.28
CA LEU A 183 37.13 -1.20 -5.72
C LEU A 183 36.49 -2.48 -5.17
N ILE A 184 36.64 -3.61 -5.87
CA ILE A 184 36.19 -4.92 -5.37
C ILE A 184 36.92 -5.32 -4.08
N LYS A 185 38.23 -5.00 -3.98
CA LYS A 185 39.00 -5.21 -2.74
C LYS A 185 38.52 -4.31 -1.60
N GLN A 186 38.12 -3.08 -1.87
CA GLN A 186 37.59 -2.17 -0.84
C GLN A 186 36.20 -2.61 -0.35
N GLU A 187 35.32 -3.06 -1.25
CA GLU A 187 34.00 -3.60 -0.88
C GLU A 187 34.13 -4.85 0.01
N ALA A 188 35.02 -5.78 -0.36
CA ALA A 188 35.27 -6.98 0.45
C ALA A 188 35.87 -6.66 1.83
N GLN A 189 36.62 -5.56 1.96
CA GLN A 189 37.18 -5.11 3.23
C GLN A 189 36.10 -4.50 4.13
N GLN A 190 35.23 -3.65 3.58
CA GLN A 190 34.12 -3.03 4.31
C GLN A 190 33.06 -4.05 4.74
N ALA A 191 32.79 -5.06 3.91
CA ALA A 191 31.90 -6.16 4.27
C ALA A 191 32.43 -7.00 5.45
N LYS A 192 33.75 -7.20 5.54
CA LYS A 192 34.38 -7.87 6.68
C LYS A 192 34.35 -7.04 7.96
N GLU A 193 34.54 -5.73 7.87
CA GLU A 193 34.45 -4.83 9.02
C GLU A 193 33.03 -4.74 9.58
N LEU A 194 32.01 -4.70 8.72
CA LEU A 194 30.61 -4.75 9.16
C LEU A 194 30.22 -6.09 9.80
N ALA A 195 30.81 -7.20 9.33
CA ALA A 195 30.58 -8.52 9.89
C ALA A 195 31.27 -8.72 11.26
N ALA A 196 32.36 -8.00 11.54
CA ALA A 196 33.08 -8.04 12.81
C ALA A 196 32.48 -7.13 13.90
N GLN A 197 31.54 -6.24 13.55
CA GLN A 197 30.82 -5.35 14.46
C GLN A 197 29.42 -5.88 14.86
N ARG A 198 29.11 -7.13 14.51
CA ARG A 198 27.93 -7.88 14.96
C ARG A 198 28.34 -8.97 15.94
#